data_AF-A0A935UJJ7-F1
#
_entry.id   AF-A0A935UJJ7-F1
#
_cell.length_a   1.000
_cell.length_b   1.000
_cell.length_c   1.000
_cell.angle_alpha   90.00
_cell.angle_beta   90.00
_cell.angle_gamma   90.00
#
_symmetry.space_group_name_H-M   'P 1'
#
loop_
_entity.id
_entity.type
_entity.pdbx_description
1 polymer ?
#
loop_
_entity_poly.entity_id
_entity_poly.type
_entity_poly.pdbx_seq_one_letter_code
_entity_poly.pdbx_strand_id
1 'polypeptide(L)'
;MAARFSSASENCWLCPVLIDGLSEAASGVGLLCIGGRLAYASIAPLAVLKIAAAAGSGGSGTLGDNGRFPALGPLAAGAATLAIDQGLQQLTIVTDRGQTLWQGPLQHVRPQVESSGELSKDCPLVSAGDRVAEAMIRLAPLVAWRDPSRRHDFEEVAGPSAAIKPGQLDGKIVLVGDARPGNDEFRVLQGLRPELRHGVELHADVVNNLLQEVHVRRLGATPQFLLMLVLAGAGGWLRVFRPATSVLARRLLVFAVLSAYLALTIVIYASHGVLLNTAYHIGALLLSYWLLGRLTLHWRQVSREPGP
;
A
#
# COMPACT_ATOMS: atom_id res chain seq x y z
N MET A 1 10.41 23.24 -3.05
CA MET A 1 10.78 24.53 -2.44
C MET A 1 9.70 24.90 -1.44
N ALA A 2 10.08 25.16 -0.19
CA ALA A 2 9.16 25.54 0.88
C ALA A 2 8.38 26.79 0.49
N ALA A 3 7.06 26.78 0.65
CA ALA A 3 6.25 27.96 0.42
C ALA A 3 6.55 28.99 1.51
N ARG A 4 7.25 30.07 1.14
CA ARG A 4 7.24 31.33 1.90
C ARG A 4 5.87 31.96 1.66
N PHE A 5 5.04 32.01 2.70
CA PHE A 5 3.76 32.70 2.66
C PHE A 5 4.00 34.21 2.74
N SER A 6 3.67 34.92 1.65
CA SER A 6 3.47 36.37 1.62
C SER A 6 1.98 36.63 1.42
N SER A 7 1.45 37.58 2.18
CA SER A 7 0.01 37.83 2.36
C SER A 7 -0.72 38.19 1.06
N ALA A 8 -1.91 37.63 0.86
CA ALA A 8 -3.08 38.32 0.28
C ALA A 8 -4.30 37.40 0.36
N SER A 9 -5.46 38.04 0.49
CA SER A 9 -6.74 37.54 0.96
C SER A 9 -7.65 36.94 -0.13
N GLU A 10 -8.65 36.20 0.35
CA GLU A 10 -9.98 35.90 -0.23
C GLU A 10 -10.19 34.65 -1.11
N ASN A 11 -11.06 33.77 -0.58
CA ASN A 11 -12.00 32.82 -1.20
C ASN A 11 -11.47 31.52 -1.83
N CYS A 12 -11.68 30.44 -1.06
CA CYS A 12 -11.33 29.06 -1.33
C CYS A 12 -12.52 28.26 -1.90
N TRP A 13 -12.42 27.82 -3.16
CA TRP A 13 -13.18 26.70 -3.72
C TRP A 13 -12.32 26.01 -4.79
N LEU A 14 -12.10 24.70 -4.63
CA LEU A 14 -11.22 23.84 -5.44
C LEU A 14 -9.71 24.21 -5.37
N CYS A 15 -8.88 23.34 -4.78
CA CYS A 15 -7.42 23.38 -4.98
C CYS A 15 -7.06 22.64 -6.29
N PRO A 16 -7.53 23.14 -7.45
CA PRO A 16 -6.59 23.65 -8.46
C PRO A 16 -6.74 25.14 -8.78
N VAL A 17 -7.64 25.90 -8.13
CA VAL A 17 -8.03 27.26 -8.57
C VAL A 17 -7.51 28.37 -7.65
N LEU A 18 -6.82 28.06 -6.54
CA LEU A 18 -6.53 29.08 -5.53
C LEU A 18 -5.25 29.90 -5.72
N ILE A 19 -4.44 29.60 -6.73
CA ILE A 19 -3.43 30.54 -7.24
C ILE A 19 -3.29 30.17 -8.71
N ASP A 20 -3.48 31.10 -9.63
CA ASP A 20 -3.19 30.86 -11.07
C ASP A 20 -1.72 30.42 -11.28
N GLY A 21 -0.84 30.68 -10.30
CA GLY A 21 0.53 30.15 -10.24
C GLY A 21 0.68 28.77 -9.57
N LEU A 22 -0.30 28.29 -8.78
CA LEU A 22 -0.26 26.94 -8.19
C LEU A 22 -0.76 25.89 -9.16
N SER A 23 -1.64 26.20 -10.12
CA SER A 23 -1.97 25.26 -11.21
C SER A 23 -0.79 25.08 -12.17
N GLU A 24 -0.01 26.13 -12.42
CA GLU A 24 1.28 26.05 -13.15
C GLU A 24 2.39 25.39 -12.32
N ALA A 25 2.41 25.56 -11.00
CA ALA A 25 3.34 24.85 -10.14
C ALA A 25 2.94 23.38 -9.92
N ALA A 26 1.64 23.07 -9.82
CA ALA A 26 1.11 21.72 -9.66
C ALA A 26 1.14 20.93 -10.97
N SER A 27 1.04 21.60 -12.13
CA SER A 27 1.25 20.94 -13.42
C SER A 27 2.70 20.48 -13.64
N GLY A 28 3.65 21.01 -12.86
CA GLY A 28 5.05 20.55 -12.81
C GLY A 28 5.44 19.68 -11.60
N VAL A 29 4.63 19.62 -10.54
CA VAL A 29 5.07 19.09 -9.23
C VAL A 29 4.01 18.21 -8.57
N GLY A 30 4.16 16.88 -8.73
CA GLY A 30 3.60 15.88 -7.80
C GLY A 30 2.16 15.39 -8.05
N LEU A 31 1.97 14.07 -8.14
CA LEU A 31 0.65 13.41 -8.06
C LEU A 31 0.02 13.52 -6.66
N LEU A 32 -1.28 13.83 -6.58
CA LEU A 32 -2.12 13.66 -5.38
C LEU A 32 -3.22 12.63 -5.67
N CYS A 33 -2.90 11.33 -5.58
CA CYS A 33 -3.91 10.30 -5.79
C CYS A 33 -3.77 9.21 -4.74
N ILE A 34 -4.89 8.86 -4.11
CA ILE A 34 -5.06 7.65 -3.30
C ILE A 34 -6.24 6.94 -3.92
N GLY A 35 -6.02 5.78 -4.53
CA GLY A 35 -7.05 5.28 -5.45
C GLY A 35 -7.22 3.77 -5.51
N GLY A 36 -6.29 2.98 -4.97
CA GLY A 36 -6.43 1.54 -5.06
C GLY A 36 -6.67 0.91 -3.68
N ARG A 37 -7.62 -0.01 -3.64
CA ARG A 37 -7.67 -1.05 -2.62
C ARG A 37 -7.25 -2.35 -3.28
N LEU A 38 -6.26 -3.02 -2.71
CA LEU A 38 -5.95 -4.39 -3.08
C LEU A 38 -6.30 -5.28 -1.89
N ALA A 39 -7.45 -5.93 -1.97
CA ALA A 39 -8.10 -6.60 -0.85
C ALA A 39 -8.29 -5.65 0.35
N TYR A 40 -7.51 -5.81 1.41
CA TYR A 40 -7.56 -5.03 2.66
C TYR A 40 -6.46 -3.96 2.77
N ALA A 41 -5.57 -3.84 1.79
CA ALA A 41 -4.49 -2.86 1.80
C ALA A 41 -4.83 -1.63 0.95
N SER A 42 -4.63 -0.44 1.50
CA SER A 42 -4.64 0.81 0.75
C SER A 42 -3.33 0.95 -0.03
N ILE A 43 -3.41 1.32 -1.30
CA ILE A 43 -2.24 1.59 -2.15
C ILE A 43 -2.23 3.03 -2.64
N ALA A 44 -1.03 3.59 -2.74
CA ALA A 44 -0.78 4.91 -3.31
C ALA A 44 0.24 4.83 -4.45
N PRO A 45 -0.01 5.47 -5.60
CA PRO A 45 1.02 5.72 -6.60
C PRO A 45 2.09 6.63 -6.01
N LEU A 46 3.35 6.22 -6.14
CA LEU A 46 4.53 7.02 -5.80
C LEU A 46 5.13 7.71 -7.04
N ALA A 47 4.95 7.13 -8.22
CA ALA A 47 5.33 7.76 -9.47
C ALA A 47 4.57 7.15 -10.66
N VAL A 48 4.35 7.96 -11.69
CA VAL A 48 3.75 7.55 -12.97
C VAL A 48 4.75 7.82 -14.08
N LEU A 49 4.88 6.86 -14.99
CA LEU A 49 5.65 6.99 -16.22
C LEU A 49 4.71 6.87 -17.41
N LYS A 50 4.69 7.92 -18.23
CA LYS A 50 3.93 7.96 -19.49
C LYS A 50 4.69 7.18 -20.57
N ILE A 51 3.97 6.37 -21.36
CA ILE A 51 4.58 5.51 -22.40
C ILE A 51 5.44 6.31 -23.40
N ALA A 52 5.05 7.54 -23.74
CA ALA A 52 5.81 8.39 -24.67
C ALA A 52 7.25 8.69 -24.19
N ALA A 53 7.51 8.65 -22.88
CA ALA A 53 8.83 8.81 -22.29
C ALA A 53 9.74 7.58 -22.41
N ALA A 54 9.13 6.39 -22.47
CA ALA A 54 9.84 5.12 -22.45
C ALA A 54 10.50 4.79 -23.80
N ALA A 55 10.08 5.46 -24.88
CA ALA A 55 10.56 5.20 -26.24
C ALA A 55 12.00 5.68 -26.53
N GLY A 56 12.73 6.24 -25.55
CA GLY A 56 14.12 6.67 -25.79
C GLY A 56 15.00 7.03 -24.59
N SER A 57 14.54 6.88 -23.34
CA SER A 57 15.33 7.33 -22.18
C SER A 57 15.48 6.27 -21.09
N GLY A 58 16.38 5.32 -21.29
CA GLY A 58 17.04 4.65 -20.16
C GLY A 58 18.00 5.65 -19.51
N GLY A 59 17.80 5.99 -18.23
CA GLY A 59 18.64 6.98 -17.55
C GLY A 59 18.01 7.53 -16.28
N SER A 60 18.81 8.16 -15.43
CA SER A 60 18.32 9.00 -14.32
C SER A 60 17.86 10.35 -14.89
N GLY A 61 16.77 10.90 -14.35
CA GLY A 61 16.23 12.19 -14.79
C GLY A 61 15.75 13.02 -13.60
N THR A 62 15.81 14.34 -13.76
CA THR A 62 15.18 15.33 -12.89
C THR A 62 13.66 15.15 -12.89
N LEU A 63 13.01 15.51 -11.78
CA LEU A 63 11.56 15.36 -11.60
C LEU A 63 10.82 16.25 -12.61
N GLY A 64 9.80 15.71 -13.27
CA GLY A 64 9.01 16.44 -14.26
C GLY A 64 9.56 16.41 -15.70
N ASP A 65 10.80 15.93 -15.89
CA ASP A 65 11.36 15.73 -17.24
C ASP A 65 10.92 14.40 -17.86
N ASN A 66 10.75 14.41 -19.18
CA ASN A 66 10.53 13.21 -20.01
C ASN A 66 9.41 12.31 -19.48
N GLY A 67 8.22 12.84 -19.19
CA GLY A 67 7.03 12.05 -18.84
C GLY A 67 7.13 11.19 -17.57
N ARG A 68 8.01 11.57 -16.63
CA ARG A 68 8.19 10.93 -15.31
C ARG A 68 7.64 11.85 -14.22
N PHE A 69 6.55 11.44 -13.59
CA PHE A 69 5.83 12.26 -12.62
C PHE A 69 5.91 11.62 -11.23
N PRO A 70 6.67 12.19 -10.28
CA PRO A 70 6.64 11.74 -8.88
C PRO A 70 5.29 12.08 -8.23
N ALA A 71 4.94 11.38 -7.16
CA ALA A 71 3.83 11.78 -6.29
C ALA A 71 4.26 12.84 -5.27
N LEU A 72 3.28 13.55 -4.69
CA LEU A 72 3.53 14.55 -3.65
C LEU A 72 4.14 13.94 -2.39
N GLY A 73 3.82 12.68 -2.07
CA GLY A 73 4.42 11.98 -0.93
C GLY A 73 5.95 11.92 -0.99
N PRO A 74 6.53 11.33 -2.06
CA PRO A 74 7.97 11.34 -2.31
C PRO A 74 8.58 12.74 -2.31
N LEU A 75 7.95 13.72 -2.96
CA LEU A 75 8.45 15.10 -3.00
C LEU A 75 8.51 15.73 -1.61
N ALA A 76 7.46 15.56 -0.81
CA ALA A 76 7.41 16.03 0.57
C ALA A 76 8.48 15.34 1.44
N ALA A 77 8.81 14.08 1.13
CA ALA A 77 9.87 13.34 1.79
C ALA A 77 11.29 13.66 1.25
N GLY A 78 11.43 14.60 0.31
CA GLY A 78 12.72 15.07 -0.21
C GLY A 78 13.24 14.35 -1.44
N ALA A 79 12.36 13.67 -2.20
CA ALA A 79 12.73 13.09 -3.49
C ALA A 79 13.23 14.18 -4.46
N ALA A 80 14.32 13.88 -5.16
CA ALA A 80 14.94 14.77 -6.14
C ALA A 80 15.12 14.13 -7.52
N THR A 81 15.27 12.80 -7.59
CA THR A 81 15.47 12.09 -8.85
C THR A 81 14.72 10.75 -8.89
N LEU A 82 14.40 10.34 -10.12
CA LEU A 82 13.76 9.06 -10.44
C LEU A 82 14.70 8.26 -11.35
N ALA A 83 15.27 7.18 -10.80
CA ALA A 83 16.13 6.26 -11.54
C ALA A 83 15.32 5.02 -11.95
N ILE A 84 15.37 4.68 -13.23
CA ILE A 84 14.64 3.53 -13.80
C ILE A 84 15.64 2.48 -14.24
N ASP A 85 15.47 1.27 -13.73
CA ASP A 85 16.12 0.08 -14.26
C ASP A 85 15.15 -0.63 -15.21
N GLN A 86 15.43 -0.56 -16.51
CA GLN A 86 14.61 -1.22 -17.52
C GLN A 86 14.80 -2.75 -17.56
N GLY A 87 15.96 -3.26 -17.15
CA GLY A 87 16.20 -4.70 -17.11
C GLY A 87 15.39 -5.37 -16.00
N LEU A 88 15.38 -4.75 -14.82
CA LEU A 88 14.64 -5.24 -13.65
C LEU A 88 13.19 -4.74 -13.59
N GLN A 89 12.82 -3.79 -14.46
CA GLN A 89 11.52 -3.12 -14.42
C GLN A 89 11.26 -2.48 -13.05
N GLN A 90 12.27 -1.80 -12.52
CA GLN A 90 12.24 -1.19 -11.20
C GLN A 90 12.41 0.33 -11.27
N LEU A 91 11.78 1.02 -10.33
CA LEU A 91 11.96 2.44 -10.09
C LEU A 91 12.61 2.63 -8.72
N THR A 92 13.61 3.50 -8.69
CA THR A 92 14.26 3.97 -7.47
C THR A 92 14.04 5.47 -7.35
N ILE A 93 13.51 5.88 -6.20
CA ILE A 93 13.33 7.28 -5.82
C ILE A 93 14.50 7.66 -4.93
N VAL A 94 15.21 8.72 -5.28
CA VAL A 94 16.43 9.14 -4.60
C VAL A 94 16.30 10.59 -4.14
N THR A 95 16.80 10.90 -2.95
CA THR A 95 16.88 12.25 -2.40
C THR A 95 17.95 13.09 -3.10
N ASP A 96 17.95 14.39 -2.84
CA ASP A 96 19.01 15.32 -3.28
C ASP A 96 20.41 14.92 -2.77
N ARG A 97 20.48 14.22 -1.64
CA ARG A 97 21.70 13.68 -1.03
C ARG A 97 22.13 12.32 -1.59
N GLY A 98 21.44 11.80 -2.60
CA GLY A 98 21.76 10.49 -3.18
C GLY A 98 21.31 9.29 -2.36
N GLN A 99 20.48 9.48 -1.33
CA GLN A 99 19.94 8.37 -0.52
C GLN A 99 18.68 7.78 -1.18
N THR A 100 18.60 6.46 -1.22
CA THR A 100 17.40 5.76 -1.71
C THR A 100 16.25 5.91 -0.72
N LEU A 101 15.19 6.57 -1.17
CA LEU A 101 13.98 6.80 -0.40
C LEU A 101 12.97 5.66 -0.60
N TRP A 102 12.90 5.12 -1.81
CA TRP A 102 12.06 3.98 -2.15
C TRP A 102 12.59 3.24 -3.37
N GLN A 103 12.43 1.92 -3.39
CA GLN A 103 12.72 1.09 -4.56
C GLN A 103 11.64 0.02 -4.71
N GLY A 104 11.15 -0.18 -5.93
CA GLY A 104 10.15 -1.21 -6.19
C GLY A 104 9.79 -1.37 -7.67
N PRO A 105 8.91 -2.34 -7.95
CA PRO A 105 8.57 -2.71 -9.33
C PRO A 105 7.68 -1.66 -10.00
N LEU A 106 7.91 -1.48 -11.30
CA LEU A 106 7.03 -0.74 -12.20
C LEU A 106 5.95 -1.67 -12.75
N GLN A 107 4.70 -1.37 -12.40
CA GLN A 107 3.55 -2.16 -12.82
C GLN A 107 2.79 -1.41 -13.92
N HIS A 108 2.20 -2.16 -14.85
CA HIS A 108 1.31 -1.57 -15.85
C HIS A 108 -0.04 -1.23 -15.20
N VAL A 109 -0.54 -0.03 -15.47
CA VAL A 109 -1.89 0.37 -15.09
C VAL A 109 -2.85 -0.47 -15.91
N ARG A 110 -3.46 -1.46 -15.25
CA ARG A 110 -4.61 -2.15 -15.79
C ARG A 110 -5.85 -1.30 -15.49
N PRO A 111 -6.85 -1.23 -16.39
CA PRO A 111 -8.15 -0.71 -16.02
C PRO A 111 -8.66 -1.56 -14.85
N GLN A 112 -8.65 -1.01 -13.63
CA GLN A 112 -9.12 -1.72 -12.46
C GLN A 112 -10.64 -1.84 -12.56
N VAL A 113 -11.10 -3.04 -12.88
CA VAL A 113 -12.48 -3.45 -12.71
C VAL A 113 -12.53 -4.11 -11.33
N GLU A 114 -12.82 -3.37 -10.26
CA GLU A 114 -13.28 -4.02 -9.03
C GLU A 114 -14.24 -3.17 -8.19
N SER A 115 -15.23 -3.90 -7.67
CA SER A 115 -16.56 -3.45 -7.26
C SER A 115 -16.62 -3.16 -5.75
N SER A 116 -16.02 -2.05 -5.30
CA SER A 116 -16.24 -1.57 -3.93
C SER A 116 -16.67 -0.11 -3.84
N GLY A 117 -17.47 0.34 -4.82
CA GLY A 117 -18.48 1.37 -4.60
C GLY A 117 -17.96 2.71 -4.11
N GLU A 118 -17.03 3.30 -4.85
CA GLU A 118 -17.11 4.70 -5.29
C GLU A 118 -15.95 4.92 -6.27
N LEU A 119 -16.29 5.35 -7.49
CA LEU A 119 -15.32 5.88 -8.41
C LEU A 119 -14.63 7.05 -7.70
N SER A 120 -13.31 6.98 -7.48
CA SER A 120 -12.57 8.21 -7.78
C SER A 120 -12.67 8.33 -9.28
N LYS A 121 -13.47 9.30 -9.75
CA LYS A 121 -13.27 9.86 -11.09
C LYS A 121 -11.77 10.02 -11.27
N ASP A 122 -11.30 9.47 -12.37
CA ASP A 122 -9.93 9.12 -12.70
C ASP A 122 -8.91 10.02 -12.03
N CYS A 123 -7.94 9.44 -11.30
CA CYS A 123 -6.70 10.15 -11.00
C CYS A 123 -6.22 10.75 -12.34
N PRO A 124 -6.33 12.08 -12.55
CA PRO A 124 -6.34 12.63 -13.91
C PRO A 124 -5.00 12.43 -14.62
N LEU A 125 -3.95 12.07 -13.86
CA LEU A 125 -2.63 11.77 -14.37
C LEU A 125 -2.37 10.29 -14.68
N VAL A 126 -3.24 9.36 -14.28
CA VAL A 126 -3.07 7.92 -14.50
C VAL A 126 -4.00 7.46 -15.61
N SER A 127 -3.44 6.99 -16.71
CA SER A 127 -4.19 6.52 -17.88
C SER A 127 -3.88 5.05 -18.16
N ALA A 128 -4.81 4.35 -18.80
CA ALA A 128 -4.58 2.98 -19.25
C ALA A 128 -3.31 2.92 -20.14
N GLY A 129 -2.42 1.98 -19.84
CA GLY A 129 -1.13 1.83 -20.54
C GLY A 129 0.06 2.47 -19.81
N ASP A 130 -0.17 3.42 -18.89
CA ASP A 130 0.91 3.99 -18.08
C ASP A 130 1.58 2.93 -17.20
N ARG A 131 2.78 3.26 -16.71
CA ARG A 131 3.50 2.43 -15.75
C ARG A 131 3.59 3.17 -14.43
N VAL A 132 3.26 2.50 -13.35
CA VAL A 132 3.14 3.11 -12.03
C VAL A 132 3.97 2.33 -11.03
N ALA A 133 4.72 3.09 -10.23
CA ALA A 133 5.29 2.60 -8.99
C ALA A 133 4.25 2.84 -7.88
N GLU A 134 3.78 1.77 -7.25
CA GLU A 134 2.81 1.84 -6.16
C GLU A 134 3.45 1.38 -4.86
N ALA A 135 3.07 2.00 -3.75
CA ALA A 135 3.39 1.52 -2.42
C ALA A 135 2.12 1.13 -1.65
N MET A 136 2.23 0.06 -0.88
CA MET A 136 1.24 -0.27 0.13
C MET A 136 1.41 0.64 1.33
N ILE A 137 0.33 1.25 1.78
CA ILE A 137 0.33 2.19 2.88
C ILE A 137 0.22 1.41 4.19
N ARG A 138 1.22 1.52 5.07
CA ARG A 138 1.06 1.14 6.47
C ARG A 138 0.36 2.30 7.18
N LEU A 139 -0.85 2.05 7.66
CA LEU A 139 -1.64 3.06 8.37
C LEU A 139 -1.10 3.26 9.78
N ALA A 140 -0.77 4.51 10.14
CA ALA A 140 -0.50 4.87 11.53
C ALA A 140 -1.79 4.82 12.36
N PRO A 141 -1.71 4.70 13.70
CA PRO A 141 -2.89 4.81 14.56
C PRO A 141 -3.62 6.13 14.30
N LEU A 142 -4.96 6.08 14.16
CA LEU A 142 -5.75 7.27 13.79
C LEU A 142 -5.55 8.45 14.74
N VAL A 143 -5.39 8.14 16.03
CA VAL A 143 -5.13 9.13 17.09
C VAL A 143 -3.84 9.92 16.87
N ALA A 144 -2.85 9.36 16.16
CA ALA A 144 -1.58 10.04 15.91
C ALA A 144 -1.75 11.23 14.95
N TRP A 145 -2.68 11.13 13.99
CA TRP A 145 -2.98 12.22 13.04
C TRP A 145 -4.03 13.20 13.56
N ARG A 146 -4.89 12.75 14.48
CA ARG A 146 -5.95 13.58 15.09
C ARG A 146 -5.56 14.18 16.44
N ASP A 147 -4.30 14.08 16.82
CA ASP A 147 -3.76 14.77 17.98
C ASP A 147 -3.84 16.29 17.77
N PRO A 148 -4.44 17.06 18.69
CA PRO A 148 -4.55 18.52 18.58
C PRO A 148 -3.21 19.25 18.43
N SER A 149 -2.10 18.62 18.84
CA SER A 149 -0.74 19.19 18.65
C SER A 149 -0.21 19.06 17.21
N ARG A 150 -0.88 18.27 16.36
CA ARG A 150 -0.47 17.96 14.98
C ARG A 150 -1.52 18.35 13.95
N ARG A 151 -2.75 18.59 14.39
CA ARG A 151 -3.88 18.98 13.57
C ARG A 151 -4.30 20.40 13.93
N HIS A 152 -4.28 21.26 12.92
CA HIS A 152 -4.68 22.65 13.04
C HIS A 152 -5.76 22.95 12.01
N ASP A 153 -6.74 23.74 12.40
CA ASP A 153 -7.71 24.26 11.44
C ASP A 153 -7.02 25.31 10.56
N PHE A 154 -7.42 25.37 9.29
CA PHE A 154 -6.74 26.22 8.31
C PHE A 154 -6.76 27.70 8.74
N GLU A 155 -7.86 28.12 9.37
CA GLU A 155 -8.09 29.46 9.91
C GLU A 155 -7.12 29.81 11.04
N GLU A 156 -6.63 28.83 11.81
CA GLU A 156 -5.63 29.04 12.86
C GLU A 156 -4.23 29.29 12.29
N VAL A 157 -3.99 28.90 11.04
CA VAL A 157 -2.70 29.02 10.36
C VAL A 157 -2.65 30.21 9.43
N ALA A 158 -3.70 30.40 8.62
CA ALA A 158 -3.75 31.38 7.54
C ALA A 158 -4.79 32.49 7.76
N GLY A 159 -5.56 32.44 8.85
CA GLY A 159 -6.60 33.41 9.14
C GLY A 159 -6.06 34.72 9.75
N PRO A 160 -6.91 35.77 9.82
CA PRO A 160 -6.55 37.06 10.42
C PRO A 160 -6.19 36.97 11.91
N SER A 161 -6.60 35.89 12.58
CA SER A 161 -6.34 35.60 13.99
C SER A 161 -5.46 34.36 14.15
N ALA A 162 -4.52 34.15 13.22
CA ALA A 162 -3.61 33.01 13.23
C ALA A 162 -2.99 32.81 14.63
N ALA A 163 -3.24 31.65 15.22
CA ALA A 163 -2.79 31.30 16.57
C ALA A 163 -1.41 30.63 16.56
N ILE A 164 -0.97 30.14 15.40
CA ILE A 164 0.35 29.54 15.23
C ILE A 164 1.43 30.63 15.26
N LYS A 165 2.40 30.47 16.17
CA LYS A 165 3.51 31.41 16.28
C LYS A 165 4.44 31.31 15.07
N PRO A 166 5.05 32.43 14.62
CA PRO A 166 6.11 32.38 13.63
C PRO A 166 7.21 31.39 14.03
N GLY A 167 7.61 30.53 13.10
CA GLY A 167 8.64 29.51 13.30
C GLY A 167 8.17 28.20 13.97
N GLN A 168 6.91 28.11 14.45
CA GLN A 168 6.39 26.90 15.09
C GLN A 168 6.31 25.69 14.14
N LEU A 169 6.16 25.96 12.83
CA LEU A 169 6.11 24.94 11.78
C LEU A 169 7.47 24.75 11.06
N ASP A 170 8.54 25.40 11.54
CA ASP A 170 9.84 25.31 10.89
C ASP A 170 10.39 23.89 10.91
N GLY A 171 10.87 23.45 9.74
CA GLY A 171 11.37 22.08 9.54
C GLY A 171 10.29 21.00 9.59
N LYS A 172 8.99 21.36 9.59
CA LYS A 172 7.88 20.42 9.51
C LYS A 172 7.38 20.28 8.08
N ILE A 173 6.86 19.10 7.75
CA ILE A 173 6.06 18.89 6.54
C ILE A 173 4.63 19.17 6.92
N VAL A 174 4.03 20.20 6.30
CA VAL A 174 2.64 20.59 6.51
C VAL A 174 1.82 20.08 5.34
N LEU A 175 0.81 19.27 5.64
CA LEU A 175 -0.14 18.76 4.66
C LEU A 175 -1.47 19.46 4.89
N VAL A 176 -2.07 19.98 3.82
CA VAL A 176 -3.35 20.68 3.86
C VAL A 176 -4.33 19.88 3.02
N GLY A 177 -5.52 19.64 3.56
CA GLY A 177 -6.60 18.97 2.85
C GLY A 177 -7.96 19.26 3.48
N ASP A 178 -9.02 18.79 2.83
CA ASP A 178 -10.39 18.98 3.31
C ASP A 178 -10.73 17.88 4.32
N ALA A 179 -11.08 18.28 5.54
CA ALA A 179 -11.49 17.36 6.60
C ALA A 179 -12.95 17.58 7.03
N ARG A 180 -13.74 18.26 6.19
CA ARG A 180 -15.17 18.45 6.43
C ARG A 180 -15.91 17.14 6.14
N PRO A 181 -16.90 16.74 6.97
CA PRO A 181 -17.64 15.50 6.79
C PRO A 181 -18.21 15.36 5.37
N GLY A 182 -18.04 14.17 4.78
CA GLY A 182 -18.47 13.88 3.41
C GLY A 182 -17.57 14.43 2.30
N ASN A 183 -16.46 15.11 2.62
CA ASN A 183 -15.47 15.55 1.64
C ASN A 183 -14.14 14.83 1.88
N ASP A 184 -13.54 14.30 0.81
CA ASP A 184 -12.23 13.62 0.84
C ASP A 184 -12.13 12.51 1.91
N GLU A 185 -13.24 11.81 2.17
CA GLU A 185 -13.32 10.73 3.15
C GLU A 185 -13.15 9.36 2.49
N PHE A 186 -12.32 8.52 3.10
CA PHE A 186 -12.02 7.17 2.66
C PHE A 186 -12.31 6.20 3.80
N ARG A 187 -13.09 5.16 3.48
CA ARG A 187 -13.19 4.00 4.36
C ARG A 187 -11.95 3.15 4.18
N VAL A 188 -11.28 2.80 5.27
CA VAL A 188 -10.12 1.90 5.29
C VAL A 188 -10.32 0.81 6.34
N LEU A 189 -9.54 -0.26 6.25
CA LEU A 189 -9.52 -1.33 7.26
C LEU A 189 -8.18 -1.31 7.98
N GLN A 190 -8.20 -1.12 9.30
CA GLN A 190 -7.04 -1.31 10.16
C GLN A 190 -7.25 -2.58 10.99
N GLY A 191 -6.59 -3.66 10.58
CA GLY A 191 -6.87 -5.00 11.11
C GLY A 191 -8.28 -5.45 10.74
N LEU A 192 -9.13 -5.70 11.75
CA LEU A 192 -10.55 -6.06 11.55
C LEU A 192 -11.50 -4.88 11.75
N ARG A 193 -10.98 -3.67 12.02
CA ARG A 193 -11.80 -2.49 12.31
C ARG A 193 -11.90 -1.61 11.07
N PRO A 194 -13.12 -1.30 10.59
CA PRO A 194 -13.29 -0.26 9.60
C PRO A 194 -13.05 1.11 10.25
N GLU A 195 -12.31 1.97 9.56
CA GLU A 195 -12.03 3.34 9.97
C GLU A 195 -12.37 4.29 8.83
N LEU A 196 -12.80 5.50 9.18
CA LEU A 196 -13.03 6.59 8.24
C LEU A 196 -11.87 7.58 8.38
N ARG A 197 -11.14 7.80 7.28
CA ARG A 197 -9.97 8.68 7.23
C ARG A 197 -10.14 9.75 6.17
N HIS A 198 -9.59 10.93 6.44
CA HIS A 198 -9.51 11.98 5.43
C HIS A 198 -8.33 11.69 4.47
N GLY A 199 -8.42 12.11 3.21
CA GLY A 199 -7.38 11.88 2.20
C GLY A 199 -6.04 12.47 2.63
N VAL A 200 -6.04 13.62 3.31
CA VAL A 200 -4.83 14.21 3.91
C VAL A 200 -4.16 13.29 4.95
N GLU A 201 -4.93 12.54 5.74
CA GLU A 201 -4.41 11.59 6.74
C GLU A 201 -3.72 10.40 6.05
N LEU A 202 -4.26 9.94 4.92
CA LEU A 202 -3.68 8.87 4.12
C LEU A 202 -2.41 9.32 3.38
N HIS A 203 -2.35 10.56 2.91
CA HIS A 203 -1.11 11.14 2.37
C HIS A 203 -0.04 11.31 3.47
N ALA A 204 -0.45 11.70 4.68
CA ALA A 204 0.44 11.74 5.83
C ALA A 204 1.04 10.35 6.13
N ASP A 205 0.22 9.29 6.04
CA ASP A 205 0.71 7.91 6.15
C ASP A 205 1.74 7.57 5.06
N VAL A 206 1.53 7.99 3.80
CA VAL A 206 2.52 7.78 2.71
C VAL A 206 3.84 8.48 3.03
N VAL A 207 3.81 9.78 3.34
CA VAL A 207 5.01 10.56 3.68
C VAL A 207 5.73 9.94 4.87
N ASN A 208 4.98 9.60 5.93
CA ASN A 208 5.56 9.01 7.13
C ASN A 208 6.20 7.64 6.84
N ASN A 209 5.58 6.79 6.02
CA ASN A 209 6.17 5.52 5.63
C ASN A 209 7.48 5.70 4.84
N LEU A 210 7.55 6.70 3.95
CA LEU A 210 8.77 7.00 3.20
C LEU A 210 9.89 7.51 4.13
N LEU A 211 9.56 8.40 5.07
CA LEU A 211 10.51 8.95 6.05
C LEU A 211 10.99 7.91 7.07
N GLN A 212 10.16 6.93 7.40
CA GLN A 212 10.51 5.83 8.31
C GLN A 212 11.14 4.63 7.59
N GLU A 213 11.37 4.73 6.27
CA GLU A 213 11.88 3.63 5.44
C GLU A 213 11.02 2.36 5.55
N VAL A 214 9.71 2.55 5.70
CA VAL A 214 8.73 1.45 5.79
C VAL A 214 8.27 1.07 4.39
N HIS A 215 8.84 0.00 3.85
CA HIS A 215 8.48 -0.55 2.54
C HIS A 215 7.60 -1.78 2.69
N VAL A 216 6.27 -1.60 2.68
CA VAL A 216 5.34 -2.73 2.65
C VAL A 216 5.27 -3.30 1.24
N ARG A 217 5.59 -4.60 1.10
CA ARG A 217 5.58 -5.31 -0.18
C ARG A 217 4.93 -6.68 -0.07
N ARG A 218 4.28 -7.12 -1.14
CA ARG A 218 3.79 -8.50 -1.25
C ARG A 218 4.96 -9.45 -1.47
N LEU A 219 4.86 -10.64 -0.88
CA LEU A 219 5.72 -11.75 -1.25
C LEU A 219 5.47 -12.10 -2.74
N GLY A 220 6.53 -12.30 -3.53
CA GLY A 220 6.41 -12.61 -4.96
C GLY A 220 5.61 -13.90 -5.23
N ALA A 221 5.08 -14.05 -6.45
CA ALA A 221 4.22 -15.18 -6.82
C ALA A 221 4.89 -16.54 -6.62
N THR A 222 6.15 -16.69 -7.03
CA THR A 222 6.92 -17.94 -6.91
C THR A 222 7.08 -18.40 -5.45
N PRO A 223 7.61 -17.59 -4.52
CA PRO A 223 7.71 -17.99 -3.12
C PRO A 223 6.33 -18.21 -2.46
N GLN A 224 5.28 -17.46 -2.85
CA GLN A 224 3.92 -17.76 -2.38
C GLN A 224 3.45 -19.14 -2.84
N PHE A 225 3.65 -19.48 -4.11
CA PHE A 225 3.26 -20.77 -4.66
C PHE A 225 4.02 -21.93 -4.00
N LEU A 226 5.33 -21.80 -3.81
CA LEU A 226 6.14 -22.81 -3.12
C LEU A 226 5.67 -23.00 -1.67
N LEU A 227 5.40 -21.91 -0.95
CA LEU A 227 4.88 -21.97 0.42
C LEU A 227 3.51 -22.64 0.48
N MET A 228 2.64 -22.37 -0.49
CA MET A 228 1.34 -23.02 -0.63
C MET A 228 1.49 -24.53 -0.84
N LEU A 229 2.43 -24.98 -1.68
CA LEU A 229 2.71 -26.41 -1.89
C LEU A 229 3.24 -27.08 -0.62
N VAL A 230 4.15 -26.42 0.11
CA VAL A 230 4.69 -26.95 1.37
C VAL A 230 3.58 -27.14 2.40
N LEU A 231 2.68 -26.16 2.54
CA LEU A 231 1.55 -26.23 3.48
C LEU A 231 0.49 -27.25 3.05
N ALA A 232 0.21 -27.37 1.75
CA ALA A 232 -0.65 -28.44 1.21
C ALA A 232 -0.05 -29.83 1.47
N GLY A 233 1.26 -29.99 1.25
CA GLY A 233 1.99 -31.22 1.55
C GLY A 233 1.95 -31.57 3.04
N ALA A 234 2.15 -30.59 3.92
CA ALA A 234 2.04 -30.77 5.36
C ALA A 234 0.63 -31.21 5.79
N GLY A 235 -0.42 -30.58 5.22
CA GLY A 235 -1.82 -30.97 5.47
C GLY A 235 -2.11 -32.41 5.05
N GLY A 236 -1.63 -32.82 3.87
CA GLY A 236 -1.76 -34.19 3.38
C GLY A 236 -0.96 -35.20 4.21
N TRP A 237 0.27 -34.85 4.56
CA TRP A 237 1.15 -35.68 5.38
C TRP A 237 0.55 -35.98 6.75
N LEU A 238 0.05 -34.95 7.44
CA LEU A 238 -0.64 -35.07 8.74
C LEU A 238 -1.83 -36.02 8.69
N ARG A 239 -2.49 -36.13 7.52
CA ARG A 239 -3.66 -36.98 7.35
C ARG A 239 -3.29 -38.43 7.01
N VAL A 240 -2.33 -38.65 6.11
CA VAL A 240 -2.02 -39.97 5.54
C VAL A 240 -0.98 -40.74 6.36
N PHE A 241 0.11 -40.10 6.78
CA PHE A 241 1.30 -40.81 7.27
C PHE A 241 1.28 -41.15 8.77
N ARG A 242 0.29 -40.67 9.54
CA ARG A 242 0.11 -41.04 10.96
C ARG A 242 -1.29 -41.56 11.30
N PRO A 243 -1.73 -42.68 10.71
CA PRO A 243 -3.08 -43.20 10.89
C PRO A 243 -3.41 -43.61 12.34
N ALA A 244 -2.40 -43.96 13.14
CA ALA A 244 -2.55 -44.38 14.54
C ALA A 244 -2.70 -43.22 15.55
N THR A 245 -2.51 -41.97 15.13
CA THR A 245 -2.68 -40.82 16.05
C THR A 245 -4.16 -40.58 16.37
N SER A 246 -4.47 -40.25 17.63
CA SER A 246 -5.84 -39.94 18.02
C SER A 246 -6.39 -38.75 17.22
N VAL A 247 -7.71 -38.69 17.05
CA VAL A 247 -8.36 -37.61 16.29
C VAL A 247 -8.06 -36.24 16.93
N LEU A 248 -8.06 -36.19 18.27
CA LEU A 248 -7.75 -34.98 19.02
C LEU A 248 -6.31 -34.53 18.80
N ALA A 249 -5.33 -35.44 18.89
CA ALA A 249 -3.92 -35.11 18.65
C ALA A 249 -3.70 -34.54 17.24
N ARG A 250 -4.38 -35.09 16.22
CA ARG A 250 -4.32 -34.55 14.85
C ARG A 250 -4.90 -33.15 14.74
N ARG A 251 -6.04 -32.88 15.38
CA ARG A 251 -6.65 -31.54 15.41
C ARG A 251 -5.73 -30.53 16.10
N LEU A 252 -5.13 -30.91 17.23
CA LEU A 252 -4.18 -30.06 17.94
C LEU A 252 -2.92 -29.79 17.09
N LEU A 253 -2.41 -30.77 16.35
CA LEU A 253 -1.28 -30.56 15.43
C LEU A 253 -1.64 -29.59 14.30
N VAL A 254 -2.81 -29.73 13.67
CA VAL A 254 -3.26 -28.78 12.64
C VAL A 254 -3.37 -27.37 13.23
N PHE A 255 -3.99 -27.24 14.41
CA PHE A 255 -4.10 -25.96 15.10
C PHE A 255 -2.74 -25.35 15.45
N ALA A 256 -1.79 -26.17 15.92
CA ALA A 256 -0.43 -25.74 16.23
C ALA A 256 0.30 -25.25 14.98
N VAL A 257 0.20 -25.96 13.85
CA VAL A 257 0.80 -25.55 12.57
C VAL A 257 0.20 -24.23 12.08
N LEU A 258 -1.12 -24.08 12.13
CA LEU A 258 -1.79 -22.83 11.74
C LEU A 258 -1.37 -21.66 12.63
N SER A 259 -1.32 -21.87 13.94
CA SER A 259 -0.92 -20.83 14.91
C SER A 259 0.54 -20.42 14.72
N ALA A 260 1.45 -21.39 14.54
CA ALA A 260 2.85 -21.13 14.26
C ALA A 260 3.04 -20.37 12.93
N TYR A 261 2.30 -20.76 11.89
CA TYR A 261 2.32 -20.08 10.59
C TYR A 261 1.82 -18.63 10.69
N LEU A 262 0.72 -18.39 11.42
CA LEU A 262 0.18 -17.04 11.64
C LEU A 262 1.16 -16.18 12.44
N ALA A 263 1.73 -16.70 13.52
CA ALA A 263 2.73 -16.00 14.31
C ALA A 263 3.97 -15.63 13.47
N LEU A 264 4.48 -16.58 12.67
CA LEU A 264 5.60 -16.33 11.76
C LEU A 264 5.26 -15.26 10.72
N THR A 265 4.05 -15.29 10.16
CA THR A 265 3.60 -14.28 9.20
C THR A 265 3.57 -12.88 9.83
N ILE A 266 3.07 -12.77 11.07
CA ILE A 266 3.04 -11.50 11.82
C ILE A 266 4.47 -10.99 12.06
N VAL A 267 5.38 -11.87 12.49
CA VAL A 267 6.78 -11.50 12.71
C VAL A 267 7.43 -11.00 11.42
N ILE A 268 7.26 -11.73 10.31
CA ILE A 268 7.80 -11.36 9.00
C ILE A 268 7.24 -10.01 8.53
N TYR A 269 5.94 -9.79 8.69
CA TYR A 269 5.32 -8.50 8.36
C TYR A 269 5.87 -7.36 9.22
N ALA A 270 5.96 -7.54 10.54
CA ALA A 270 6.40 -6.50 11.46
C ALA A 270 7.88 -6.14 11.30
N SER A 271 8.73 -7.09 10.94
CA SER A 271 10.19 -6.90 10.81
C SER A 271 10.65 -6.54 9.40
N HIS A 272 9.98 -7.04 8.36
CA HIS A 272 10.44 -6.89 6.96
C HIS A 272 9.40 -6.23 6.04
N GLY A 273 8.22 -5.87 6.55
CA GLY A 273 7.14 -5.28 5.74
C GLY A 273 6.57 -6.23 4.68
N VAL A 274 6.81 -7.54 4.79
CA VAL A 274 6.39 -8.51 3.77
C VAL A 274 5.00 -9.03 4.07
N LEU A 275 4.08 -8.83 3.13
CA LEU A 275 2.70 -9.31 3.19
C LEU A 275 2.57 -10.66 2.49
N LEU A 276 2.11 -11.68 3.22
CA LEU A 276 1.83 -13.01 2.69
C LEU A 276 0.34 -13.17 2.37
N ASN A 277 0.03 -13.96 1.34
CA ASN A 277 -1.34 -14.32 1.00
C ASN A 277 -1.85 -15.47 1.89
N THR A 278 -2.07 -15.16 3.17
CA THR A 278 -2.41 -16.13 4.22
C THR A 278 -3.66 -16.94 3.92
N ALA A 279 -4.67 -16.36 3.29
CA ALA A 279 -5.92 -17.03 2.96
C ALA A 279 -5.70 -18.26 2.05
N TYR A 280 -4.92 -18.10 0.97
CA TYR A 280 -4.63 -19.19 0.05
C TYR A 280 -3.77 -20.28 0.70
N HIS A 281 -2.80 -19.87 1.52
CA HIS A 281 -1.91 -20.80 2.22
C HIS A 281 -2.66 -21.66 3.25
N ILE A 282 -3.52 -21.04 4.07
CA ILE A 282 -4.40 -21.74 5.02
C ILE A 282 -5.40 -22.62 4.28
N GLY A 283 -6.01 -22.09 3.20
CA GLY A 283 -6.93 -22.83 2.35
C GLY A 283 -6.30 -24.10 1.78
N ALA A 284 -5.09 -24.00 1.23
CA ALA A 284 -4.36 -25.13 0.68
C ALA A 284 -4.07 -26.23 1.71
N LEU A 285 -3.64 -25.84 2.93
CA LEU A 285 -3.41 -26.77 4.03
C LEU A 285 -4.70 -27.52 4.41
N LEU A 286 -5.78 -26.77 4.67
CA LEU A 286 -7.04 -27.32 5.14
C LEU A 286 -7.73 -28.17 4.07
N LEU A 287 -7.73 -27.70 2.82
CA LEU A 287 -8.32 -28.41 1.69
C LEU A 287 -7.58 -29.73 1.42
N SER A 288 -6.25 -29.71 1.41
CA SER A 288 -5.42 -30.92 1.26
C SER A 288 -5.69 -31.91 2.40
N TYR A 289 -5.69 -31.43 3.66
CA TYR A 289 -6.00 -32.25 4.83
C TYR A 289 -7.39 -32.91 4.73
N TRP A 290 -8.39 -32.17 4.27
CA TRP A 290 -9.76 -32.65 4.14
C TRP A 290 -9.94 -33.63 2.98
N LEU A 291 -9.44 -33.31 1.77
CA LEU A 291 -9.57 -34.14 0.57
C LEU A 291 -8.90 -35.50 0.75
N LEU A 292 -7.64 -35.51 1.20
CA LEU A 292 -6.92 -36.76 1.49
C LEU A 292 -7.57 -37.52 2.65
N GLY A 293 -8.24 -36.80 3.54
CA GLY A 293 -9.01 -37.41 4.62
C GLY A 293 -10.27 -38.12 4.16
N ARG A 294 -10.96 -37.60 3.14
CA ARG A 294 -12.10 -38.27 2.51
C ARG A 294 -11.64 -39.45 1.67
N LEU A 295 -10.60 -39.28 0.87
CA LEU A 295 -10.03 -40.35 0.04
C LEU A 295 -9.63 -41.55 0.92
N THR A 296 -8.87 -41.32 1.99
CA THR A 296 -8.46 -42.41 2.90
C THR A 296 -9.62 -43.14 3.57
N LEU A 297 -10.74 -42.46 3.85
CA LEU A 297 -11.95 -43.10 4.36
C LEU A 297 -12.65 -43.94 3.26
N HIS A 298 -12.77 -43.39 2.06
CA HIS A 298 -13.37 -44.08 0.91
C HIS A 298 -12.58 -45.33 0.52
N TRP A 299 -11.26 -45.24 0.39
CA TRP A 299 -10.38 -46.38 0.12
C TRP A 299 -10.53 -47.50 1.17
N ARG A 300 -10.71 -47.15 2.46
CA ARG A 300 -10.95 -48.12 3.54
C ARG A 300 -12.32 -48.79 3.47
N GLN A 301 -13.31 -48.15 2.87
CA GLN A 301 -14.63 -48.75 2.66
C GLN A 301 -14.58 -49.75 1.51
N VAL A 302 -14.02 -49.33 0.36
CA VAL A 302 -13.88 -50.19 -0.83
C VAL A 302 -13.03 -51.44 -0.54
N SER A 303 -11.94 -51.32 0.22
CA SER A 303 -11.07 -52.45 0.57
C SER A 303 -11.66 -53.41 1.63
N ARG A 304 -12.82 -53.09 2.22
CA ARG A 304 -13.51 -53.97 3.19
C ARG A 304 -14.67 -54.76 2.58
N GLU A 305 -15.10 -54.45 1.37
CA GLU A 305 -16.07 -55.28 0.66
C GLU A 305 -15.33 -56.48 0.05
N PRO A 306 -15.63 -57.73 0.46
CA PRO A 306 -15.07 -58.90 -0.20
C PRO A 306 -15.56 -58.91 -1.65
N GLY A 307 -14.63 -59.07 -2.60
CA GLY A 307 -14.98 -59.23 -4.01
C GLY A 307 -15.92 -60.43 -4.22
N PRO A 308 -16.76 -60.39 -5.27
CA PRO A 308 -17.74 -61.44 -5.57
C PRO A 308 -17.09 -62.80 -5.80
#